data_AF-A0A0N5D0I0-F1
#
_entry.id   AF-A0A0N5D0I0-F1
#
_cell.length_a   1.000
_cell.length_b   1.000
_cell.length_c   1.000
_cell.angle_alpha   90.00
_cell.angle_beta   90.00
_cell.angle_gamma   90.00
#
_symmetry.space_group_name_H-M   'P 1'
#
loop_
_entity.id
_entity.type
_entity.pdbx_description
1 polymer ?
#
loop_
_entity_poly.entity_id
_entity_poly.type
_entity_poly.pdbx_seq_one_letter_code
_entity_poly.pdbx_strand_id
1 'polypeptide(L)'
;DLKCDRVNDCGDESDEEDCSSSCPDQENWFRCTKASCIPIKQRCDGNVDCPEEDDEMNCSKDASHCRRDEFLCDLHRCIPLTMKCDGVPDCRDGTDEPVVP
;
A
#
# COMPACT_ATOMS: atom_id res chain seq x y z
N ASP A 1 -15.12 8.71 -10.15
CA ASP A 1 -14.76 9.81 -9.25
C ASP A 1 -13.92 10.83 -9.99
N LEU A 2 -14.42 12.07 -10.07
CA LEU A 2 -13.83 13.25 -10.74
C LEU A 2 -13.67 14.36 -9.68
N LYS A 3 -13.22 13.99 -8.48
CA LYS A 3 -13.12 14.89 -7.33
C LYS A 3 -11.77 14.67 -6.69
N CYS A 4 -11.01 15.74 -6.49
CA CYS A 4 -9.63 15.72 -6.00
C CYS A 4 -8.68 14.86 -6.86
N ASP A 5 -8.86 14.86 -8.19
CA ASP A 5 -8.00 14.16 -9.15
C ASP A 5 -6.98 15.09 -9.83
N ARG A 6 -6.90 16.35 -9.37
CA ARG A 6 -6.06 17.44 -9.87
C ARG A 6 -6.46 17.94 -11.26
N VAL A 7 -7.63 17.55 -11.74
CA VAL A 7 -8.23 18.09 -12.94
C VAL A 7 -9.38 18.96 -12.49
N ASN A 8 -9.51 20.16 -13.06
CA ASN A 8 -10.70 20.98 -12.85
C ASN A 8 -11.78 20.50 -13.82
N ASP A 9 -12.47 19.44 -13.42
CA ASP A 9 -13.54 18.81 -14.18
C ASP A 9 -14.86 19.59 -14.07
N CYS A 10 -15.04 20.37 -13.00
CA CYS A 10 -16.26 21.15 -12.77
C CYS A 10 -16.22 22.53 -13.45
N GLY A 11 -15.04 23.01 -13.84
CA GLY A 11 -14.80 24.30 -14.49
C GLY A 11 -14.75 25.49 -13.52
N ASP A 12 -15.15 25.28 -12.28
CA ASP A 12 -15.17 26.25 -11.19
C ASP A 12 -14.27 25.82 -10.00
N GLU A 13 -13.33 24.89 -10.22
CA GLU A 13 -12.32 24.40 -9.25
C GLU A 13 -12.88 23.79 -7.96
N SER A 14 -14.21 23.78 -7.79
CA SER A 14 -14.93 23.21 -6.65
C SER A 14 -14.72 21.71 -6.44
N ASP A 15 -14.33 20.99 -7.50
CA ASP A 15 -13.96 19.59 -7.44
C ASP A 15 -12.58 19.35 -6.82
N GLU A 16 -11.75 20.40 -6.72
CA GLU A 16 -10.43 20.40 -6.06
C GLU A 16 -10.41 21.21 -4.75
N GLU A 17 -11.49 21.96 -4.46
CA GLU A 17 -11.65 22.75 -3.23
C GLU A 17 -12.07 21.87 -2.04
N ASP A 18 -11.54 22.18 -0.85
CA ASP A 18 -11.75 21.42 0.40
C ASP A 18 -11.36 19.93 0.33
N CYS A 19 -10.25 19.61 -0.33
CA CYS A 19 -9.55 18.32 -0.17
C CYS A 19 -8.92 18.15 1.24
N SER A 20 -9.31 18.99 2.21
CA SER A 20 -8.71 19.07 3.55
C SER A 20 -9.04 17.88 4.46
N SER A 21 -10.00 17.01 4.09
CA SER A 21 -10.54 16.03 5.04
C SER A 21 -10.79 14.61 4.54
N SER A 22 -10.54 14.26 3.28
CA SER A 22 -10.64 12.85 2.86
C SER A 22 -9.80 12.60 1.62
N CYS A 23 -8.74 11.80 1.76
CA CYS A 23 -8.28 11.03 0.61
C CYS A 23 -9.51 10.24 0.07
N PRO A 24 -9.68 10.15 -1.26
CA PRO A 24 -10.93 9.72 -1.89
C PRO A 24 -11.47 8.37 -1.36
N ASP A 25 -10.56 7.48 -0.95
CA ASP A 25 -10.90 6.23 -0.26
C ASP A 25 -9.88 5.94 0.85
N GLN A 26 -10.33 5.85 2.11
CA GLN A 26 -9.47 5.35 3.21
C GLN A 26 -9.06 3.87 3.03
N GLU A 27 -9.77 3.13 2.18
CA GLU A 27 -9.46 1.73 1.85
C GLU A 27 -8.33 1.59 0.82
N ASN A 28 -8.02 2.65 0.07
CA ASN A 28 -7.02 2.62 -1.01
C ASN A 28 -5.96 3.73 -0.90
N TRP A 29 -6.13 4.69 0.00
CA TRP A 29 -5.24 5.84 0.16
C TRP A 29 -4.79 6.03 1.60
N PHE A 30 -3.49 6.19 1.78
CA PHE A 30 -2.82 6.58 3.01
C PHE A 30 -2.61 8.10 3.03
N ARG A 31 -2.81 8.71 4.21
CA ARG A 31 -2.65 10.14 4.42
C ARG A 31 -1.34 10.43 5.16
N CYS A 32 -0.44 11.14 4.49
CA CYS A 32 0.79 11.67 5.07
C CYS A 32 0.51 12.77 6.09
N THR A 33 1.44 13.04 7.01
CA THR A 33 1.31 14.07 8.05
C THR A 33 1.10 15.48 7.48
N LYS A 34 1.70 15.78 6.33
CA LYS A 34 1.51 17.05 5.58
C LYS A 34 0.28 17.06 4.65
N ALA A 35 -0.69 16.18 4.89
CA ALA A 35 -1.94 16.08 4.13
C ALA A 35 -1.77 15.73 2.63
N SER A 36 -0.64 15.10 2.26
CA SER A 36 -0.51 14.42 0.97
C SER A 36 -1.17 13.04 1.03
N CYS A 37 -1.85 12.63 -0.03
CA CYS A 37 -2.43 11.29 -0.14
C CYS A 37 -1.58 10.46 -1.09
N ILE A 38 -1.15 9.29 -0.63
CA ILE A 38 -0.52 8.28 -1.47
C ILE A 38 -1.42 7.05 -1.49
N PRO A 39 -1.46 6.26 -2.55
CA PRO A 39 -2.14 4.98 -2.52
C PRO A 39 -1.53 4.07 -1.44
N ILE A 40 -2.35 3.25 -0.77
CA ILE A 40 -1.93 2.36 0.34
C ILE A 40 -0.79 1.42 -0.07
N LYS A 41 -0.69 1.08 -1.36
CA LYS A 41 0.41 0.30 -1.92
C LYS A 41 1.79 0.95 -1.78
N GLN A 42 1.83 2.27 -1.60
CA GLN A 42 3.04 3.09 -1.42
C GLN A 42 3.35 3.35 0.05
N ARG A 43 2.51 2.87 0.96
CA ARG A 43 2.88 2.84 2.37
C ARG A 43 3.81 1.65 2.58
N CYS A 44 4.89 1.82 3.32
CA CYS A 44 5.91 0.82 3.63
C CYS A 44 6.37 0.02 2.40
N ASP A 45 6.51 0.69 1.25
CA ASP A 45 6.93 0.07 -0.01
C ASP A 45 8.46 0.15 -0.22
N GLY A 46 9.17 0.79 0.72
CA GLY A 46 10.61 0.98 0.69
C GLY A 46 11.06 2.26 -0.04
N ASN A 47 10.12 3.04 -0.57
CA ASN A 47 10.35 4.36 -1.16
C ASN A 47 9.74 5.45 -0.29
N VAL A 48 10.36 6.62 -0.30
CA VAL A 48 9.80 7.80 0.37
C VAL A 48 8.87 8.49 -0.61
N ASP A 49 7.58 8.16 -0.51
CA ASP A 49 6.49 8.78 -1.26
C ASP A 49 5.79 9.88 -0.43
N CYS A 50 5.86 9.85 0.92
CA CYS A 50 5.43 10.97 1.76
C CYS A 50 6.54 12.03 1.93
N PRO A 51 6.18 13.33 2.02
CA PRO A 51 7.14 14.43 2.20
C PRO A 51 7.97 14.34 3.48
N GLU A 52 7.40 13.75 4.52
CA GLU A 52 8.01 13.58 5.85
C GLU A 52 8.27 12.09 6.12
N GLU A 53 8.43 11.28 5.08
CA GLU A 53 8.75 9.83 5.14
C GLU A 53 7.80 9.00 6.04
N ASP A 54 6.64 9.56 6.41
CA ASP A 54 5.64 8.93 7.30
C ASP A 54 5.09 7.62 6.75
N ASP A 55 5.08 7.47 5.43
CA ASP A 55 4.72 6.25 4.72
C ASP A 55 5.65 5.10 5.03
N GLU A 56 6.93 5.40 5.28
CA GLU A 56 7.98 4.46 5.66
C GLU A 56 8.24 4.45 7.18
N MET A 57 7.62 5.37 7.94
CA MET A 57 7.73 5.42 9.39
C MET A 57 6.67 4.53 10.08
N ASN A 58 7.09 3.88 11.16
CA ASN A 58 6.21 3.09 12.03
C ASN A 58 5.45 1.97 11.29
N CYS A 59 6.07 1.40 10.27
CA CYS A 59 5.77 0.09 9.71
C CYS A 59 6.03 -0.96 10.79
N SER A 60 5.13 -1.03 11.78
CA SER A 60 5.14 -2.09 12.79
C SER A 60 5.10 -3.41 12.05
N LYS A 61 5.83 -4.42 12.54
CA LYS A 61 5.96 -5.77 11.96
C LYS A 61 4.62 -6.50 11.67
N ASP A 62 3.50 -5.92 12.13
CA ASP A 62 2.10 -6.35 11.92
C ASP A 62 1.36 -5.60 10.79
N ALA A 63 1.94 -4.54 10.25
CA ALA A 63 1.41 -3.87 9.06
C ALA A 63 1.64 -4.81 7.88
N SER A 64 0.57 -5.49 7.51
CA SER A 64 0.53 -6.52 6.49
C SER A 64 0.64 -5.84 5.11
N HIS A 65 1.85 -5.74 4.56
CA HIS A 65 2.17 -4.98 3.34
C HIS A 65 2.27 -5.83 2.07
N CYS A 66 1.51 -6.92 2.00
CA CYS A 66 1.28 -7.61 0.73
C CYS A 66 -0.09 -7.23 0.20
N ARG A 67 -0.22 -7.09 -1.13
CA ARG A 67 -1.54 -6.90 -1.74
C ARG A 67 -2.48 -8.03 -1.34
N ARG A 68 -3.79 -7.82 -1.49
CA ARG A 68 -4.81 -8.85 -1.23
C ARG A 68 -4.53 -10.17 -1.96
N ASP A 69 -3.84 -10.09 -3.09
CA ASP A 69 -3.43 -11.18 -3.98
C ASP A 69 -1.99 -11.68 -3.73
N GLU A 70 -1.34 -11.27 -2.65
CA GLU A 70 0.03 -11.62 -2.31
C GLU A 70 0.13 -12.24 -0.89
N PHE A 71 1.09 -13.15 -0.71
CA PHE A 71 1.44 -13.82 0.54
C PHE A 71 2.74 -13.23 1.11
N LEU A 72 2.77 -13.02 2.44
CA LEU A 72 3.91 -12.48 3.16
C LEU A 72 4.84 -13.60 3.64
N CYS A 73 6.06 -13.64 3.11
CA CYS A 73 7.18 -14.42 3.64
C CYS A 73 7.73 -13.81 4.93
N ASP A 74 8.47 -14.60 5.72
CA ASP A 74 8.91 -14.27 7.09
C ASP A 74 9.95 -13.12 7.23
N LEU A 75 10.16 -12.30 6.19
CA LEU A 75 11.16 -11.21 6.15
C LEU A 75 10.71 -10.04 5.24
N HIS A 76 9.43 -9.68 5.25
CA HIS A 76 8.86 -8.57 4.44
C HIS A 76 8.95 -8.78 2.92
N ARG A 77 8.99 -10.03 2.45
CA ARG A 77 8.89 -10.33 1.01
C ARG A 77 7.48 -10.78 0.68
N CYS A 78 6.86 -10.12 -0.28
CA CYS A 78 5.57 -10.53 -0.83
C CYS A 78 5.79 -11.39 -2.07
N ILE A 79 5.11 -12.52 -2.12
CA ILE A 79 4.99 -13.36 -3.33
C ILE A 79 3.52 -13.39 -3.75
N PRO A 80 3.19 -13.62 -5.02
CA PRO A 80 1.80 -13.86 -5.41
C PRO A 80 1.18 -15.02 -4.61
N LEU A 81 -0.10 -14.92 -4.23
CA LEU A 81 -0.83 -16.02 -3.58
C LEU A 81 -0.83 -17.30 -4.41
N THR A 82 -0.64 -17.21 -5.73
CA THR A 82 -0.51 -18.36 -6.63
C THR A 82 0.78 -19.16 -6.42
N MET A 83 1.80 -18.53 -5.84
CA MET A 83 3.09 -19.15 -5.51
C MET A 83 3.09 -19.72 -4.08
N LYS A 84 1.97 -19.58 -3.36
CA LYS A 84 1.83 -20.20 -2.05
C LYS A 84 1.44 -21.67 -2.23
N CYS A 85 2.27 -22.58 -1.73
CA CYS A 85 2.05 -24.03 -1.82
C CYS A 85 1.95 -24.54 -3.26
N ASP A 86 2.78 -24.01 -4.16
CA ASP A 86 2.84 -24.43 -5.56
C ASP A 86 3.85 -25.57 -5.80
N GLY A 87 4.55 -26.00 -4.74
CA GLY A 87 5.57 -27.04 -4.79
C GLY A 87 6.98 -26.52 -5.01
N VAL A 88 7.16 -25.20 -5.06
CA VAL A 88 8.44 -24.52 -5.24
C VAL A 88 8.66 -23.56 -4.06
N PRO A 89 9.84 -23.61 -3.39
CA PRO A 89 10.16 -22.65 -2.36
C PRO A 89 10.53 -21.30 -3.00
N ASP A 90 9.59 -20.36 -2.99
CA ASP A 90 9.73 -18.98 -3.42
C ASP A 90 10.07 -18.03 -2.26
N CYS A 91 9.64 -18.36 -1.03
CA CYS A 91 10.13 -17.69 0.16
C CYS A 91 11.55 -18.16 0.48
N ARG A 92 12.40 -17.22 0.92
CA ARG A 92 13.81 -17.51 1.26
C ARG A 92 13.95 -18.51 2.41
N ASP A 93 12.96 -18.53 3.29
CA ASP A 93 12.84 -19.42 4.43
C ASP A 93 11.92 -20.63 4.15
N GLY A 94 11.25 -20.66 2.98
CA GLY A 94 10.37 -21.73 2.56
C GLY A 94 9.00 -21.77 3.25
N THR A 95 8.59 -20.71 3.98
CA THR A 95 7.26 -20.62 4.65
C THR A 95 6.07 -20.64 3.70
N ASP A 96 6.28 -20.40 2.41
CA ASP A 96 5.27 -20.58 1.38
C ASP A 96 4.93 -22.04 1.10
N GLU A 97 5.84 -22.96 1.40
CA GLU A 97 5.68 -24.39 1.16
C GLU A 97 5.39 -25.17 2.45
N PRO A 98 4.55 -26.23 2.39
CA PRO A 98 4.41 -27.14 3.52
C PRO A 98 5.75 -27.85 3.77
N VAL A 99 6.18 -27.92 5.02
CA VAL A 99 7.36 -28.70 5.42
C VAL A 99 7.15 -30.14 4.98
N VAL A 100 7.86 -30.55 3.94
CA VAL A 100 7.81 -31.93 3.44
C VAL A 100 8.57 -32.80 4.45
N PRO A 101 7.93 -33.84 5.02
CA PRO A 101 8.57 -34.72 6.02
C PRO A 101 9.67 -35.61 5.42
#